data_AF-A0A915A025-F1
#
_entry.id   AF-A0A915A025-F1
#
_cell.length_a   1.000
_cell.length_b   1.000
_cell.length_c   1.000
_cell.angle_alpha   90.00
_cell.angle_beta   90.00
_cell.angle_gamma   90.00
#
_symmetry.space_group_name_H-M   'P 1'
#
loop_
_entity.id
_entity.type
_entity.pdbx_description
1 polymer ?
#
loop_
_entity_poly.entity_id
_entity_poly.type
_entity_poly.pdbx_seq_one_letter_code
_entity_poly.pdbx_strand_id
1 'polypeptide(L)'
;MTNFLICLQLITRFFTLIPIIDCSGALKMEKYKGLSVEEKELCKITSRLPRIVDLFITRIFALITELSASRPKSSAACLGSICELAPEAAEGVDETRLKKDIQSAANALLKNCSADIVEAVTRKIFLFVSTSEFENRLAVELTCALISECIYVNPRKYLPMFLRHVTHGLSQLITEETLQTAVLDPSTMWYVMLGSTLFYVPAKFIIQNTEQFTQLHKQLLSFKCRIAYEASGRKLGKRLIIRS
;
A
#
# COMPACT_ATOMS: atom_id res chain seq x y z
N MET A 1 18.27 -7.81 9.59
CA MET A 1 17.65 -7.14 8.42
C MET A 1 18.01 -7.82 7.10
N THR A 2 19.29 -8.12 6.83
CA THR A 2 19.76 -8.74 5.56
C THR A 2 19.05 -10.03 5.16
N ASN A 3 18.92 -11.01 6.07
CA ASN A 3 18.24 -12.28 5.76
C ASN A 3 16.76 -12.08 5.40
N PHE A 4 16.09 -11.12 6.03
CA PHE A 4 14.69 -10.79 5.76
C PHE A 4 14.52 -10.20 4.35
N LEU A 5 15.40 -9.27 3.95
CA LEU A 5 15.39 -8.69 2.61
C LEU A 5 15.63 -9.76 1.53
N ILE A 6 16.53 -10.71 1.77
CA ILE A 6 16.76 -11.84 0.86
C ILE A 6 15.49 -12.71 0.75
N CYS A 7 14.83 -13.02 1.87
CA CYS A 7 13.57 -13.77 1.85
C CYS A 7 12.48 -13.05 1.04
N LEU A 8 12.33 -11.73 1.20
CA LEU A 8 11.37 -10.95 0.41
C LEU A 8 11.66 -11.02 -1.10
N GLN A 9 12.94 -10.95 -1.49
CA GLN A 9 13.34 -11.06 -2.89
C GLN A 9 13.02 -12.45 -3.47
N LEU A 10 13.26 -13.51 -2.69
CA LEU A 10 12.90 -14.87 -3.09
C LEU A 10 11.39 -15.04 -3.24
N ILE A 11 10.60 -14.52 -2.30
CA ILE A 11 9.14 -14.53 -2.36
C ILE A 11 8.64 -13.75 -3.58
N THR A 12 9.23 -12.58 -3.84
CA THR A 12 8.88 -11.76 -5.02
C THR A 12 9.11 -12.54 -6.32
N ARG A 13 10.26 -13.23 -6.43
CA ARG A 13 10.56 -14.09 -7.59
C ARG A 13 9.56 -15.23 -7.71
N PHE A 14 9.22 -15.88 -6.61
CA PHE A 14 8.21 -16.94 -6.59
C PHE A 14 6.85 -16.45 -7.11
N PHE A 15 6.36 -15.33 -6.58
CA PHE A 15 5.11 -14.71 -7.04
C PHE A 15 5.16 -14.24 -8.49
N THR A 16 6.34 -13.88 -9.00
CA THR A 16 6.49 -13.46 -10.40
C THR A 16 6.50 -14.65 -11.38
N LEU A 17 7.10 -15.77 -10.98
CA LEU A 17 7.33 -16.92 -11.85
C LEU A 17 6.16 -17.91 -11.88
N ILE A 18 5.38 -17.99 -10.79
CA ILE A 18 4.34 -19.02 -10.63
C ILE A 18 2.98 -18.33 -10.48
N PRO A 19 1.99 -18.63 -11.36
CA PRO A 19 0.62 -18.16 -11.18
C PRO A 19 0.04 -18.69 -9.86
N ILE A 20 -0.38 -17.77 -9.01
CA ILE A 20 -0.89 -18.07 -7.67
C ILE A 20 -2.40 -18.30 -7.78
N ILE A 21 -2.77 -19.53 -8.12
CA ILE A 21 -4.14 -19.97 -8.36
C ILE A 21 -4.37 -21.32 -7.68
N ASP A 22 -5.47 -21.49 -6.97
CA ASP A 22 -5.92 -22.80 -6.50
C ASP A 22 -6.58 -23.55 -7.65
N CYS A 23 -5.82 -24.45 -8.26
CA CYS A 23 -6.27 -25.30 -9.35
C CYS A 23 -6.84 -26.62 -8.84
N SER A 24 -6.85 -26.93 -7.54
CA SER A 24 -7.22 -28.26 -7.02
C SER A 24 -8.62 -28.72 -7.42
N GLY A 25 -9.53 -27.78 -7.68
CA GLY A 25 -10.87 -28.05 -8.22
C GLY A 25 -10.89 -28.55 -9.67
N ALA A 26 -9.82 -28.32 -10.45
CA ALA A 26 -9.73 -28.73 -11.86
C ALA A 26 -9.82 -30.25 -12.03
N LEU A 27 -9.40 -31.03 -11.02
CA LEU A 27 -9.48 -32.49 -11.02
C LEU A 27 -10.91 -33.02 -11.10
N LYS A 28 -11.91 -32.21 -10.75
CA LYS A 28 -13.34 -32.55 -10.84
C LYS A 28 -13.95 -32.25 -12.21
N MET A 29 -13.23 -31.52 -13.08
CA MET A 29 -13.76 -31.08 -14.37
C MET A 29 -13.39 -32.08 -15.47
N GLU A 30 -14.38 -32.46 -16.28
CA GLU A 30 -14.21 -33.40 -17.40
C GLU A 30 -13.07 -33.00 -18.35
N LYS A 31 -12.90 -31.69 -18.59
CA LYS A 31 -11.86 -31.13 -19.46
C LYS A 31 -10.42 -31.46 -19.03
N TYR A 32 -10.20 -31.79 -17.76
CA TYR A 32 -8.85 -32.02 -17.19
C TYR A 32 -8.62 -33.48 -16.76
N LYS A 33 -9.43 -34.43 -17.24
CA LYS A 33 -9.25 -35.86 -16.92
C LYS A 33 -7.95 -36.47 -17.50
N GLY A 34 -7.46 -35.91 -18.60
CA GLY A 34 -6.25 -36.37 -19.30
C GLY A 34 -4.91 -35.98 -18.67
N LEU A 35 -4.91 -35.27 -17.54
CA LEU A 35 -3.67 -34.89 -16.84
C LEU A 35 -2.86 -36.12 -16.39
N SER A 36 -1.54 -36.01 -16.43
CA SER A 36 -0.59 -36.99 -15.90
C SER A 36 -0.73 -37.14 -14.37
N VAL A 37 -0.11 -38.19 -13.80
CA VAL A 37 -0.14 -38.40 -12.34
C VAL A 37 0.57 -37.24 -11.62
N GLU A 38 1.69 -36.79 -12.17
CA GLU A 38 2.49 -35.67 -11.65
C GLU A 38 1.72 -34.35 -11.73
N GLU A 39 1.04 -34.09 -12.85
CA GLU A 39 0.21 -32.89 -13.01
C GLU A 39 -0.98 -32.88 -12.04
N LYS A 40 -1.61 -34.05 -11.82
CA LYS A 40 -2.69 -34.20 -10.85
C LYS A 40 -2.20 -33.91 -9.43
N GLU A 41 -1.00 -34.37 -9.09
CA GLU A 41 -0.44 -34.13 -7.76
C GLU A 41 -0.04 -32.66 -7.56
N LEU A 42 0.58 -32.05 -8.57
CA LEU A 42 0.88 -30.61 -8.56
C LEU A 42 -0.40 -29.79 -8.38
N CYS A 43 -1.46 -30.15 -9.10
CA CYS A 43 -2.77 -29.53 -9.01
C CYS A 43 -3.36 -29.60 -7.60
N LYS A 44 -3.30 -30.73 -6.90
CA LYS A 44 -3.75 -30.83 -5.49
C LYS A 44 -2.98 -29.90 -4.57
N ILE A 45 -1.67 -29.80 -4.76
CA ILE A 45 -0.79 -28.99 -3.90
C ILE A 45 -1.12 -27.49 -4.01
N THR A 46 -1.65 -27.03 -5.15
CA THR A 46 -2.03 -25.62 -5.36
C THR A 46 -3.09 -25.10 -4.38
N SER A 47 -3.89 -25.98 -3.76
CA SER A 47 -4.84 -25.63 -2.68
C SER A 47 -4.19 -24.94 -1.47
N ARG A 48 -2.86 -25.08 -1.33
CA ARG A 48 -2.08 -24.46 -0.25
C ARG A 48 -1.68 -23.01 -0.56
N LEU A 49 -1.72 -22.59 -1.82
CA LEU A 49 -1.27 -21.27 -2.25
C LEU A 49 -2.03 -20.11 -1.57
N PRO A 50 -3.38 -20.14 -1.44
CA PRO A 50 -4.11 -19.09 -0.72
C PRO A 50 -3.63 -18.91 0.73
N ARG A 51 -3.28 -20.00 1.42
CA ARG A 51 -2.74 -19.94 2.79
C ARG A 51 -1.33 -19.33 2.83
N ILE A 52 -0.49 -19.59 1.83
CA ILE A 52 0.84 -18.97 1.73
C ILE A 52 0.71 -17.46 1.54
N VAL A 53 -0.22 -17.04 0.68
CA VAL A 53 -0.53 -15.63 0.46
C VAL A 53 -1.03 -14.96 1.75
N ASP A 54 -1.93 -15.64 2.46
CA ASP A 54 -2.46 -15.15 3.73
C ASP A 54 -1.37 -14.92 4.79
N LEU A 55 -0.48 -15.91 4.95
CA LEU A 55 0.66 -15.81 5.84
C LEU A 55 1.60 -14.67 5.45
N PHE A 56 1.88 -14.51 4.15
CA PHE A 56 2.71 -13.42 3.65
C PHE A 56 2.12 -12.05 4.04
N ILE A 57 0.86 -11.79 3.72
CA ILE A 57 0.20 -10.51 4.02
C ILE A 57 0.15 -10.25 5.52
N THR A 58 -0.18 -11.27 6.33
CA THR A 58 -0.21 -11.16 7.79
C THR A 58 1.16 -10.81 8.37
N ARG A 59 2.24 -11.38 7.80
CA ARG A 59 3.61 -11.07 8.22
C ARG A 59 4.02 -9.65 7.84
N ILE A 60 3.56 -9.13 6.70
CA ILE A 60 3.78 -7.72 6.33
C ILE A 60 3.07 -6.79 7.32
N PHE A 61 1.82 -7.07 7.70
CA PHE A 61 1.12 -6.26 8.70
C PHE A 61 1.81 -6.27 10.07
N ALA A 62 2.26 -7.45 10.52
CA ALA A 62 3.02 -7.58 11.76
C ALA A 62 4.30 -6.76 11.72
N LEU A 63 5.05 -6.79 10.61
CA LEU A 63 6.25 -5.98 10.43
C LEU A 63 5.95 -4.48 10.49
N ILE A 64 4.92 -4.00 9.78
CA ILE A 64 4.53 -2.58 9.80
C ILE A 64 4.18 -2.15 11.23
N THR A 65 3.43 -2.99 11.95
CA THR A 65 3.02 -2.73 13.34
C THR A 65 4.24 -2.69 14.26
N GLU A 66 5.19 -3.62 14.12
CA GLU A 66 6.43 -3.65 14.90
C GLU A 66 7.31 -2.42 14.63
N LEU A 67 7.44 -2.03 13.36
CA LEU A 67 8.14 -0.80 12.97
C LEU A 67 7.49 0.43 13.58
N SER A 68 6.16 0.50 13.63
CA SER A 68 5.45 1.62 14.24
C SER A 68 5.67 1.73 15.76
N ALA A 69 5.90 0.60 16.45
CA ALA A 69 6.13 0.57 17.88
C ALA A 69 7.60 0.86 18.27
N SER A 70 8.53 0.76 17.32
CA SER A 70 9.95 0.97 17.59
C SER A 70 10.26 2.47 17.80
N ARG A 71 10.75 2.82 18.99
CA ARG A 71 11.16 4.20 19.34
C ARG A 71 12.33 4.64 18.46
N PRO A 72 12.39 5.92 18.01
CA PRO A 72 13.53 6.41 17.21
C PRO A 72 14.82 6.25 18.03
N LYS A 73 15.71 5.34 17.61
CA LYS A 73 17.04 5.23 18.22
C LYS A 73 17.88 6.39 17.71
N SER A 74 18.52 7.10 18.64
CA SER A 74 19.37 8.24 18.36
C SER A 74 20.45 7.91 17.31
N SER A 75 20.64 8.87 16.39
CA SER A 75 21.76 9.00 15.42
C SER A 75 21.92 7.89 14.36
N ALA A 76 21.71 8.31 13.10
CA ALA A 76 22.11 7.68 11.82
C ALA A 76 21.13 6.73 11.08
N ALA A 77 19.96 6.40 11.62
CA ALA A 77 18.88 5.77 10.85
C ALA A 77 17.52 6.32 11.33
N CYS A 78 16.95 7.28 10.59
CA CYS A 78 15.79 8.06 11.03
C CYS A 78 14.46 7.32 10.79
N LEU A 79 14.00 6.59 11.80
CA LEU A 79 12.57 6.38 12.06
C LEU A 79 11.96 7.69 12.57
N GLY A 80 11.68 8.64 11.66
CA GLY A 80 11.07 9.92 11.97
C GLY A 80 9.53 9.85 12.09
N SER A 81 8.94 10.86 12.72
CA SER A 81 7.49 11.07 12.73
C SER A 81 7.01 11.64 11.38
N ILE A 82 5.80 11.28 10.94
CA ILE A 82 5.14 11.97 9.83
C ILE A 82 4.77 13.42 10.16
N CYS A 83 4.73 13.79 11.45
CA CYS A 83 4.43 15.13 11.92
C CYS A 83 5.66 16.05 11.93
N GLU A 84 6.85 15.52 11.64
CA GLU A 84 8.11 16.25 11.65
C GLU A 84 8.74 16.35 10.24
N LEU A 85 9.45 17.46 10.01
CA LEU A 85 10.23 17.62 8.78
C LEU A 85 11.42 16.66 8.84
N ALA A 86 11.52 15.76 7.85
CA ALA A 86 12.69 14.90 7.74
C ALA A 86 13.92 15.75 7.36
N PRO A 87 15.07 15.58 8.02
CA PRO A 87 16.34 16.07 7.50
C PRO A 87 16.58 15.48 6.10
N GLU A 88 17.13 16.26 5.17
CA GLU A 88 17.37 15.91 3.77
C GLU A 88 18.26 14.65 3.54
N ALA A 89 18.80 14.05 4.62
CA ALA A 89 19.66 12.86 4.62
C ALA A 89 19.11 11.66 5.44
N ALA A 90 17.79 11.61 5.69
CA ALA A 90 17.21 10.76 6.74
C ALA A 90 16.82 9.32 6.34
N GLU A 91 16.58 9.00 5.06
CA GLU A 91 16.22 7.61 4.69
C GLU A 91 17.47 6.72 4.65
N GLY A 92 17.52 5.73 5.54
CA GLY A 92 18.59 4.72 5.51
C GLY A 92 18.47 3.86 4.25
N VAL A 93 19.60 3.50 3.63
CA VAL A 93 19.64 2.64 2.43
C VAL A 93 18.81 1.36 2.60
N ASP A 94 18.82 0.78 3.79
CA ASP A 94 18.04 -0.42 4.13
C ASP A 94 16.53 -0.17 4.19
N GLU A 95 16.07 1.02 4.57
CA GLU A 95 14.64 1.39 4.66
C GLU A 95 14.06 1.61 3.27
N THR A 96 14.77 2.37 2.43
CA THR A 96 14.40 2.56 1.02
C THR A 96 14.35 1.21 0.30
N ARG A 97 15.32 0.32 0.59
CA ARG A 97 15.34 -1.04 0.04
C ARG A 97 14.17 -1.88 0.56
N LEU A 98 13.90 -1.87 1.86
CA LEU A 98 12.79 -2.58 2.47
C LEU A 98 11.46 -2.20 1.84
N LYS A 99 11.21 -0.89 1.70
CA LYS A 99 10.01 -0.35 1.04
C LYS A 99 9.87 -0.86 -0.38
N LYS A 100 10.95 -0.80 -1.17
CA LYS A 100 10.97 -1.30 -2.55
C LYS A 100 10.71 -2.80 -2.61
N ASP A 101 11.32 -3.59 -1.74
CA ASP A 101 11.20 -5.05 -1.72
C ASP A 101 9.76 -5.47 -1.32
N ILE A 102 9.15 -4.83 -0.32
CA ILE A 102 7.74 -5.08 0.06
C ILE A 102 6.78 -4.68 -1.07
N GLN A 103 6.97 -3.49 -1.64
CA GLN A 103 6.13 -3.02 -2.74
C GLN A 103 6.23 -3.97 -3.95
N SER A 104 7.45 -4.42 -4.28
CA SER A 104 7.68 -5.37 -5.38
C SER A 104 7.02 -6.72 -5.13
N ALA A 105 7.12 -7.24 -3.91
CA ALA A 105 6.49 -8.50 -3.52
C ALA A 105 4.96 -8.41 -3.62
N ALA A 106 4.36 -7.33 -3.11
CA ALA A 106 2.92 -7.10 -3.19
C ALA A 106 2.44 -6.92 -4.65
N ASN A 107 3.19 -6.19 -5.48
CA ASN A 107 2.91 -6.04 -6.91
C ASN A 107 2.91 -7.39 -7.63
N ALA A 108 3.98 -8.17 -7.44
CA ALA A 108 4.15 -9.47 -8.07
C ALA A 108 3.01 -10.43 -7.68
N LEU A 109 2.65 -10.46 -6.39
CA LEU A 109 1.52 -11.23 -5.90
C LEU A 109 0.21 -10.81 -6.56
N LEU A 110 -0.16 -9.53 -6.45
CA LEU A 110 -1.48 -9.05 -6.88
C LEU A 110 -1.66 -9.17 -8.39
N LYS A 111 -0.61 -8.99 -9.20
CA LYS A 111 -0.70 -9.16 -10.65
C LYS A 111 -0.73 -10.61 -11.11
N ASN A 112 -0.20 -11.54 -10.32
CA ASN A 112 -0.03 -12.93 -10.74
C ASN A 112 -0.85 -13.91 -9.88
N CYS A 113 -1.99 -13.46 -9.35
CA CYS A 113 -2.92 -14.33 -8.64
C CYS A 113 -4.35 -14.24 -9.20
N SER A 114 -5.18 -15.22 -8.83
CA SER A 114 -6.60 -15.23 -9.21
C SER A 114 -7.36 -14.03 -8.66
N ALA A 115 -8.46 -13.64 -9.32
CA ALA A 115 -9.30 -12.53 -8.89
C ALA A 115 -9.82 -12.69 -7.44
N ASP A 116 -10.12 -13.92 -7.03
CA ASP A 116 -10.59 -14.24 -5.67
C ASP A 116 -9.50 -13.96 -4.62
N ILE A 117 -8.25 -14.32 -4.93
CA ILE A 117 -7.11 -14.04 -4.05
C ILE A 117 -6.84 -12.54 -4.00
N VAL A 118 -6.84 -11.84 -5.14
CA VAL A 118 -6.71 -10.37 -5.18
C VAL A 118 -7.76 -9.73 -4.27
N GLU A 119 -9.01 -10.16 -4.40
CA GLU A 119 -10.11 -9.58 -3.63
C GLU A 119 -9.98 -9.85 -2.13
N ALA A 120 -9.60 -11.07 -1.74
CA ALA A 120 -9.34 -11.42 -0.35
C ALA A 120 -8.18 -10.60 0.25
N VAL A 121 -7.07 -10.47 -0.48
CA VAL A 121 -5.90 -9.69 -0.04
C VAL A 121 -6.23 -8.21 0.07
N THR A 122 -6.87 -7.63 -0.94
CA THR A 122 -7.23 -6.20 -0.91
C THR A 122 -8.24 -5.89 0.20
N ARG A 123 -9.20 -6.78 0.48
CA ARG A 123 -10.09 -6.62 1.64
C ARG A 123 -9.32 -6.59 2.96
N LYS A 124 -8.32 -7.46 3.13
CA LYS A 124 -7.47 -7.48 4.33
C LYS A 124 -6.62 -6.22 4.46
N ILE A 125 -6.03 -5.76 3.36
CA ILE A 125 -5.28 -4.49 3.34
C ILE A 125 -6.18 -3.32 3.68
N PHE A 126 -7.39 -3.26 3.09
CA PHE A 126 -8.35 -2.20 3.41
C PHE A 126 -8.77 -2.22 4.88
N LEU A 127 -9.03 -3.40 5.44
CA LEU A 127 -9.35 -3.54 6.86
C LEU A 127 -8.20 -3.03 7.74
N PHE A 128 -6.97 -3.48 7.46
CA PHE A 128 -5.77 -3.02 8.18
C PHE A 128 -5.63 -1.50 8.14
N VAL A 129 -5.74 -0.89 6.95
CA VAL A 129 -5.68 0.57 6.79
C VAL A 129 -6.79 1.28 7.57
N SER A 130 -8.00 0.72 7.58
CA SER A 130 -9.17 1.36 8.21
C SER A 130 -9.19 1.25 9.73
N THR A 131 -8.41 0.32 10.30
CA THR A 131 -8.36 0.04 11.75
C THR A 131 -6.98 0.32 12.34
N SER A 132 -6.12 1.04 11.63
CA SER A 132 -4.77 1.35 12.07
C SER A 132 -4.44 2.80 11.81
N GLU A 133 -3.61 3.35 12.68
CA GLU A 133 -3.05 4.68 12.58
C GLU A 133 -1.60 4.61 13.04
N PHE A 134 -0.68 5.13 12.23
CA PHE A 134 0.74 5.12 12.53
C PHE A 134 1.31 6.52 12.41
N GLU A 135 2.11 6.91 13.40
CA GLU A 135 2.92 8.13 13.35
C GLU A 135 4.29 7.89 12.69
N ASN A 136 4.81 6.66 12.82
CA ASN A 136 6.11 6.29 12.26
C ASN A 136 6.12 6.39 10.74
N ARG A 137 7.00 7.24 10.19
CA ARG A 137 7.05 7.53 8.76
C ARG A 137 7.21 6.30 7.88
N LEU A 138 8.12 5.39 8.23
CA LEU A 138 8.35 4.17 7.44
C LEU A 138 7.11 3.27 7.44
N ALA A 139 6.45 3.10 8.60
CA ALA A 139 5.22 2.33 8.70
C ALA A 139 4.09 2.93 7.82
N VAL A 140 3.94 4.26 7.82
CA VAL A 140 2.97 4.96 6.95
C VAL A 140 3.30 4.76 5.48
N GLU A 141 4.57 4.90 5.10
CA GLU A 141 4.99 4.75 3.71
C GLU A 141 4.83 3.33 3.18
N LEU A 142 5.12 2.31 4.01
CA LEU A 142 4.85 0.91 3.68
C LEU A 142 3.35 0.66 3.50
N THR A 143 2.51 1.24 4.36
CA THR A 143 1.05 1.15 4.24
C THR A 143 0.57 1.81 2.95
N CYS A 144 1.08 3.00 2.62
CA CYS A 144 0.79 3.70 1.37
C CYS A 144 1.21 2.89 0.13
N ALA A 145 2.34 2.17 0.20
CA ALA A 145 2.77 1.27 -0.87
C ALA A 145 1.75 0.14 -1.09
N LEU A 146 1.26 -0.50 -0.02
CA LEU A 146 0.24 -1.56 -0.13
C LEU A 146 -1.08 -1.06 -0.74
N ILE A 147 -1.53 0.14 -0.35
CA ILE A 147 -2.71 0.80 -0.94
C ILE A 147 -2.49 1.01 -2.44
N SER A 148 -1.31 1.53 -2.80
CA SER A 148 -0.95 1.78 -4.21
C SER A 148 -1.03 0.49 -5.02
N GLU A 149 -0.45 -0.61 -4.52
CA GLU A 149 -0.48 -1.90 -5.23
C GLU A 149 -1.90 -2.47 -5.38
N CYS A 150 -2.75 -2.32 -4.36
CA CYS A 150 -4.18 -2.65 -4.48
C CYS A 150 -4.87 -1.83 -5.56
N ILE A 151 -4.59 -0.53 -5.63
CA ILE A 151 -5.20 0.31 -6.66
C ILE A 151 -4.65 -0.05 -8.03
N TYR A 152 -3.34 -0.29 -8.19
CA TYR A 152 -2.73 -0.61 -9.47
C TYR A 152 -3.28 -1.88 -10.13
N VAL A 153 -3.60 -2.92 -9.35
CA VAL A 153 -4.13 -4.18 -9.91
C VAL A 153 -5.53 -4.02 -10.49
N ASN A 154 -6.40 -3.22 -9.86
CA ASN A 154 -7.72 -2.89 -10.41
C ASN A 154 -8.18 -1.49 -9.97
N PRO A 155 -7.75 -0.44 -10.71
CA PRO A 155 -8.02 0.93 -10.28
C PRO A 155 -9.51 1.28 -10.29
N ARG A 156 -10.30 0.67 -11.20
CA ARG A 156 -11.75 0.90 -11.25
C ARG A 156 -12.46 0.43 -9.99
N LYS A 157 -12.04 -0.70 -9.43
CA LYS A 157 -12.67 -1.30 -8.26
C LYS A 157 -12.16 -0.68 -6.95
N TYR A 158 -10.84 -0.53 -6.82
CA TYR A 158 -10.24 -0.25 -5.51
C TYR A 158 -9.97 1.23 -5.25
N LEU A 159 -9.77 2.06 -6.28
CA LEU A 159 -9.58 3.50 -6.07
C LEU A 159 -10.78 4.16 -5.39
N PRO A 160 -12.05 3.95 -5.83
CA PRO A 160 -13.19 4.59 -5.16
C PRO A 160 -13.35 4.17 -3.69
N MET A 161 -12.94 2.94 -3.37
CA MET A 161 -12.98 2.40 -2.01
C MET A 161 -12.03 3.15 -1.07
N PHE A 162 -10.76 3.28 -1.45
CA PHE A 162 -9.78 4.04 -0.65
C PHE A 162 -10.06 5.55 -0.66
N LEU A 163 -10.52 6.10 -1.78
CA LEU A 163 -10.87 7.52 -1.90
C LEU A 163 -11.99 7.89 -0.93
N ARG A 164 -13.06 7.08 -0.86
CA ARG A 164 -14.14 7.30 0.10
C ARG A 164 -13.65 7.25 1.54
N HIS A 165 -12.85 6.25 1.89
CA HIS A 165 -12.31 6.09 3.25
C HIS A 165 -11.49 7.32 3.66
N VAL A 166 -10.56 7.74 2.80
CA VAL A 166 -9.66 8.86 3.11
C VAL A 166 -10.40 10.20 3.14
N THR A 167 -11.26 10.49 2.16
CA THR A 167 -12.03 11.74 2.14
C THR A 167 -12.96 11.84 3.34
N HIS A 168 -13.58 10.71 3.73
CA HIS A 168 -14.40 10.67 4.94
C HIS A 168 -13.55 10.93 6.19
N GLY A 169 -12.43 10.25 6.37
CA GLY A 169 -11.53 10.47 7.52
C GLY A 169 -11.04 11.91 7.62
N LEU A 170 -10.57 12.51 6.51
CA LEU A 170 -10.18 13.92 6.48
C LEU A 170 -11.34 14.85 6.86
N SER A 171 -12.55 14.59 6.36
CA SER A 171 -13.71 15.44 6.67
C SER A 171 -14.08 15.46 8.15
N GLN A 172 -13.76 14.40 8.91
CA GLN A 172 -14.01 14.34 10.35
C GLN A 172 -12.93 15.08 11.16
N LEU A 173 -11.73 15.25 10.60
CA LEU A 173 -10.57 15.82 11.31
C LEU A 173 -10.29 17.28 10.93
N ILE A 174 -10.81 17.74 9.78
CA ILE A 174 -10.68 19.14 9.35
C ILE A 174 -11.59 20.02 10.19
N THR A 175 -10.97 20.87 11.00
CA THR A 175 -11.60 21.98 11.71
C THR A 175 -10.88 23.29 11.37
N GLU A 176 -11.47 24.44 11.69
CA GLU A 176 -10.81 25.74 11.52
C GLU A 176 -9.44 25.75 12.23
N GLU A 177 -9.36 25.18 13.43
CA GLU A 177 -8.11 25.07 14.19
C GLU A 177 -7.07 24.21 13.45
N THR A 178 -7.46 22.99 13.04
CA THR A 178 -6.57 22.06 12.32
C THR A 178 -5.98 22.69 11.06
N LEU A 179 -6.76 23.51 10.34
CA LEU A 179 -6.30 24.19 9.12
C LEU A 179 -5.24 25.26 9.40
N GLN A 180 -5.31 25.93 10.56
CA GLN A 180 -4.41 27.03 10.90
C GLN A 180 -3.11 26.57 11.58
N THR A 181 -3.08 25.36 12.14
CA THR A 181 -1.92 24.85 12.89
C THR A 181 -0.74 24.53 11.97
N ALA A 182 0.47 24.87 12.43
CA ALA A 182 1.72 24.62 11.71
C ALA A 182 2.16 23.14 11.73
N VAL A 183 1.78 22.42 12.79
CA VAL A 183 2.07 20.99 13.00
C VAL A 183 0.75 20.27 13.24
N LEU A 184 0.44 19.30 12.39
CA LEU A 184 -0.78 18.51 12.50
C LEU A 184 -0.59 17.36 13.47
N ASP A 185 -1.67 16.92 14.10
CA ASP A 185 -1.69 15.72 14.91
C ASP A 185 -1.49 14.45 14.04
N PRO A 186 -1.02 13.34 14.64
CA PRO A 186 -0.77 12.10 13.92
C PRO A 186 -1.97 11.57 13.12
N SER A 187 -3.20 11.72 13.65
CA SER A 187 -4.41 11.24 13.00
C SER A 187 -4.70 12.03 11.73
N THR A 188 -4.61 13.36 11.79
CA THR A 188 -4.76 14.20 10.59
C THR A 188 -3.64 13.91 9.58
N MET A 189 -2.39 13.80 10.04
CA MET A 189 -1.26 13.50 9.15
C MET A 189 -1.38 12.12 8.49
N TRP A 190 -1.88 11.11 9.21
CA TRP A 190 -2.15 9.79 8.65
C TRP A 190 -3.01 9.90 7.40
N TYR A 191 -4.18 10.54 7.51
CA TYR A 191 -5.10 10.70 6.38
C TYR A 191 -4.55 11.63 5.28
N VAL A 192 -3.77 12.66 5.62
CA VAL A 192 -3.06 13.49 4.62
C VAL A 192 -2.08 12.64 3.80
N MET A 193 -1.32 11.75 4.45
CA MET A 193 -0.35 10.88 3.79
C MET A 193 -1.03 9.82 2.92
N LEU A 194 -2.12 9.23 3.40
CA LEU A 194 -2.95 8.31 2.60
C LEU A 194 -3.56 9.04 1.39
N GLY A 195 -4.14 10.22 1.59
CA GLY A 195 -4.78 11.01 0.52
C GLY A 195 -3.82 11.44 -0.56
N SER A 196 -2.64 11.90 -0.17
CA SER A 196 -1.57 12.23 -1.11
C SER A 196 -1.11 11.02 -1.94
N THR A 197 -1.25 9.81 -1.40
CA THR A 197 -0.91 8.57 -2.11
C THR A 197 -1.92 8.23 -3.22
N LEU A 198 -3.18 8.63 -3.07
CA LEU A 198 -4.23 8.34 -4.06
C LEU A 198 -4.02 9.04 -5.40
N PHE A 199 -3.22 10.11 -5.44
CA PHE A 199 -2.85 10.80 -6.68
C PHE A 199 -1.83 10.02 -7.53
N TYR A 200 -1.25 8.92 -7.03
CA TYR A 200 -0.32 8.07 -7.79
C TYR A 200 -1.00 7.07 -8.72
N VAL A 201 -2.19 7.37 -9.23
CA VAL A 201 -2.87 6.55 -10.24
C VAL A 201 -2.68 7.09 -11.65
N PRO A 202 -2.87 6.28 -12.71
CA PRO A 202 -2.89 6.79 -14.07
C PRO A 202 -3.95 7.90 -14.25
N ALA A 203 -3.59 8.98 -14.95
CA ALA A 203 -4.41 10.19 -15.07
C ALA A 203 -5.86 9.94 -15.52
N LYS A 204 -6.09 8.92 -16.37
CA LYS A 204 -7.44 8.52 -16.80
C LYS A 204 -8.39 8.23 -15.63
N PHE A 205 -7.89 7.67 -14.52
CA PHE A 205 -8.70 7.37 -13.34
C PHE A 205 -8.92 8.59 -12.46
N ILE A 206 -8.00 9.57 -12.47
CA ILE A 206 -8.21 10.87 -11.84
C ILE A 206 -9.34 11.60 -12.57
N ILE A 207 -9.29 11.64 -13.90
CA ILE A 207 -10.32 12.29 -14.75
C ILE A 207 -11.70 11.64 -14.53
N GLN A 208 -11.77 10.31 -14.44
CA GLN A 208 -13.02 9.60 -14.17
C GLN A 208 -13.63 9.92 -12.79
N ASN A 209 -12.84 10.41 -11.84
CA ASN A 209 -13.27 10.73 -10.47
C ASN A 209 -12.97 12.20 -10.13
N THR A 210 -13.05 13.10 -11.13
CA THR A 210 -12.54 14.48 -11.05
C THR A 210 -13.09 15.24 -9.86
N GLU A 211 -14.39 15.12 -9.57
CA GLU A 211 -15.04 15.83 -8.47
C GLU A 211 -14.43 15.45 -7.11
N GLN A 212 -14.31 14.14 -6.85
CA GLN A 212 -13.77 13.61 -5.61
C GLN A 212 -12.29 13.95 -5.44
N PHE A 213 -11.50 13.88 -6.52
CA PHE A 213 -10.09 14.29 -6.49
C PHE A 213 -9.93 15.80 -6.31
N THR A 214 -10.82 16.60 -6.89
CA THR A 214 -10.81 18.05 -6.71
C THR A 214 -11.14 18.42 -5.28
N GLN A 215 -12.13 17.76 -4.68
CA GLN A 215 -12.47 17.92 -3.27
C GLN A 215 -11.30 17.53 -2.37
N LEU A 216 -10.74 16.33 -2.58
CA LEU A 216 -9.58 15.86 -1.82
C LEU A 216 -8.40 16.83 -1.95
N HIS A 217 -8.10 17.30 -3.16
CA HIS A 217 -7.03 18.25 -3.41
C HIS A 217 -7.25 19.57 -2.66
N LYS A 218 -8.47 20.13 -2.71
CA LYS A 218 -8.81 21.35 -1.98
C LYS A 218 -8.62 21.18 -0.47
N GLN A 219 -9.08 20.06 0.09
CA GLN A 219 -8.89 19.73 1.50
C GLN A 219 -7.40 19.61 1.89
N LEU A 220 -6.61 18.99 1.01
CA LEU A 220 -5.18 18.80 1.26
C LEU A 220 -4.37 20.11 1.16
N LEU A 221 -4.75 21.03 0.27
CA LEU A 221 -4.09 22.33 0.13
C LEU A 221 -4.53 23.37 1.16
N SER A 222 -5.65 23.16 1.88
CA SER A 222 -6.12 24.13 2.87
C SER A 222 -5.30 24.15 4.17
N PHE A 223 -4.47 23.14 4.41
CA PHE A 223 -3.63 23.10 5.62
C PHE A 223 -2.45 24.09 5.53
N LYS A 224 -2.27 24.90 6.58
CA LYS A 224 -1.05 25.73 6.75
C LYS A 224 0.20 24.90 7.06
N CYS A 225 0.02 23.68 7.56
CA CYS A 225 1.13 22.79 7.88
C CYS A 225 2.01 22.52 6.64
N ARG A 226 3.29 22.89 6.75
CA ARG A 226 4.26 22.75 5.66
C ARG A 226 4.41 21.30 5.19
N ILE A 227 4.41 20.33 6.11
CA ILE A 227 4.59 18.91 5.77
C ILE A 227 3.39 18.41 4.97
N ALA A 228 2.17 18.72 5.41
CA ALA A 228 0.96 18.38 4.68
C ALA A 228 0.92 19.05 3.30
N TYR A 229 1.29 20.33 3.22
CA TYR A 229 1.37 21.06 1.96
C TYR A 229 2.39 20.43 1.01
N GLU A 230 3.59 20.08 1.50
CA GLU A 230 4.63 19.43 0.68
C GLU A 230 4.26 18.02 0.26
N ALA A 231 3.64 17.22 1.14
CA ALA A 231 3.11 15.90 0.82
C ALA A 231 2.06 15.98 -0.28
N SER A 232 1.22 17.03 -0.26
CA SER A 232 0.19 17.27 -1.25
C SER A 232 0.78 17.81 -2.57
N GLY A 233 1.67 18.80 -2.49
CA GLY A 233 2.23 19.53 -3.64
C GLY A 233 3.32 18.77 -4.41
N ARG A 234 4.32 18.17 -3.73
CA ARG A 234 5.43 17.44 -4.39
C ARG A 234 4.92 16.26 -5.21
N LYS A 235 3.81 15.65 -4.79
CA LYS A 235 3.24 14.44 -5.40
C LYS A 235 2.37 14.74 -6.62
N LEU A 236 1.75 15.91 -6.69
CA LEU A 236 1.00 16.40 -7.85
C LEU A 236 1.91 16.97 -8.96
N GLY A 237 2.95 17.73 -8.59
CA GLY A 237 3.86 18.36 -9.55
C GLY A 237 4.59 17.38 -10.47
N LYS A 238 4.95 16.19 -9.99
CA LYS A 238 5.69 15.18 -10.78
C LYS A 238 4.87 14.48 -11.88
N ARG A 239 3.55 14.63 -11.93
CA ARG A 239 2.70 13.95 -12.95
C ARG A 239 1.81 14.88 -13.78
N LEU A 240 1.45 16.07 -13.28
CA LEU A 240 0.72 17.06 -14.08
C LEU A 240 1.60 17.75 -15.15
N ILE A 241 2.92 17.81 -14.95
CA ILE A 241 3.87 18.41 -15.91
C ILE A 241 4.11 17.54 -17.16
N ILE A 242 3.58 16.30 -17.22
CA ILE A 242 3.63 15.48 -18.45
C ILE A 242 2.50 15.88 -19.44
N ARG A 243 1.76 16.96 -19.16
CA ARG A 243 0.89 17.63 -20.12
C ARG A 243 1.09 19.15 -20.10
N SER A 244 2.21 19.57 -20.65
CA SER A 244 2.38 20.86 -21.32
C SER A 244 3.36 20.66 -22.47
#